data_AF-A0A9D6C8G3-F1
#
_entry.id   AF-A0A9D6C8G3-F1
#
_cell.length_a   1.000
_cell.length_b   1.000
_cell.length_c   1.000
_cell.angle_alpha   90.00
_cell.angle_beta   90.00
_cell.angle_gamma   90.00
#
_symmetry.space_group_name_H-M   'P 1'
#
loop_
_entity.id
_entity.type
_entity.pdbx_description
1 polymer ?
#
loop_
_entity_poly.entity_id
_entity_poly.type
_entity_poly.pdbx_seq_one_letter_code
_entity_poly.pdbx_strand_id
1 'polypeptide(L)'
;MLSEINIRVPRGIGDVHGLVRGVVPRKQVVQMEPQDSAGSDLSPPTEWLIAVRDRRDRAAFGRLFDYFAPRLKAMMLRSGLPRAMVDELVQEVMLTVWQKAEQFDPGRAPASAWVYRIARNRQIDVIRRERRPLPDELARAEEGVEADAAQTLALDQEARRLRAALDRLAPEQRMVIEQSFLGELTHTEIRQRSGLPLGTIKSRIRLGLERLRHELKELR
;
A
#
# COMPACT_ATOMS: atom_id res chain seq x y z
N MET A 1 65.35 -27.39 1.96
CA MET A 1 65.78 -28.50 2.83
C MET A 1 66.98 -28.01 3.63
N LEU A 2 66.77 -27.35 4.77
CA LEU A 2 67.79 -27.16 5.81
C LEU A 2 67.08 -26.93 7.16
N SER A 3 67.49 -27.77 8.09
CA SER A 3 67.15 -27.93 9.50
C SER A 3 67.90 -26.94 10.40
N GLU A 4 67.35 -26.64 11.59
CA GLU A 4 68.06 -26.42 12.88
C GLU A 4 67.00 -26.14 13.97
N ILE A 5 66.76 -27.01 14.96
CA ILE A 5 67.47 -27.23 16.25
C ILE A 5 67.37 -26.04 17.24
N ASN A 6 66.33 -26.10 18.08
CA ASN A 6 66.29 -26.19 19.55
C ASN A 6 67.26 -25.40 20.50
N ILE A 7 66.63 -24.92 21.60
CA ILE A 7 67.06 -24.67 23.00
C ILE A 7 67.62 -23.28 23.40
N ARG A 8 66.85 -22.53 24.23
CA ARG A 8 67.22 -22.20 25.64
C ARG A 8 66.02 -21.70 26.48
N VAL A 9 65.89 -22.27 27.69
CA VAL A 9 64.95 -21.97 28.79
C VAL A 9 65.65 -21.08 29.84
N PRO A 10 64.97 -20.34 30.74
CA PRO A 10 64.58 -20.85 32.08
C PRO A 10 63.22 -20.30 32.60
N ARG A 11 62.32 -21.07 33.23
CA ARG A 11 62.21 -21.56 34.62
C ARG A 11 62.19 -20.50 35.76
N GLY A 12 61.06 -20.53 36.49
CA GLY A 12 60.83 -20.11 37.90
C GLY A 12 59.31 -20.11 38.14
N ILE A 13 58.66 -21.18 38.63
CA ILE A 13 58.57 -21.77 39.98
C ILE A 13 58.09 -20.76 41.05
N GLY A 14 56.87 -20.99 41.54
CA GLY A 14 56.21 -20.32 42.66
C GLY A 14 54.82 -20.92 42.86
N ASP A 15 54.75 -21.91 43.74
CA ASP A 15 53.68 -22.91 43.93
C ASP A 15 52.49 -22.47 44.81
N VAL A 16 51.37 -23.17 44.58
CA VAL A 16 50.30 -23.67 45.50
C VAL A 16 49.59 -22.77 46.53
N HIS A 17 48.26 -22.63 46.40
CA HIS A 17 47.28 -23.20 47.36
C HIS A 17 45.82 -22.85 47.03
N GLY A 18 44.91 -23.81 47.25
CA GLY A 18 43.60 -23.52 47.85
C GLY A 18 42.34 -23.65 47.00
N LEU A 19 41.77 -24.87 46.94
CA LEU A 19 40.34 -25.11 46.76
C LEU A 19 39.52 -24.28 47.77
N VAL A 20 38.47 -23.57 47.33
CA VAL A 20 37.16 -23.55 48.03
C VAL A 20 36.01 -23.34 47.03
N ARG A 21 35.01 -24.22 47.15
CA ARG A 21 33.71 -24.24 46.47
C ARG A 21 32.93 -22.93 46.65
N GLY A 22 32.33 -22.43 45.57
CA GLY A 22 31.29 -21.40 45.58
C GLY A 22 30.21 -21.74 44.54
N VAL A 23 29.02 -22.03 45.03
CA VAL A 23 27.82 -22.39 44.26
C VAL A 23 27.46 -21.26 43.29
N VAL A 24 27.49 -21.54 41.99
CA VAL A 24 27.01 -20.62 40.96
C VAL A 24 25.48 -20.77 40.86
N PRO A 25 24.69 -19.69 40.97
CA PRO A 25 23.24 -19.79 40.86
C PRO A 25 22.84 -20.21 39.43
N ARG A 26 21.98 -21.23 39.36
CA ARG A 26 21.31 -21.68 38.12
C ARG A 26 20.64 -20.48 37.46
N LYS A 27 21.12 -20.08 36.29
CA LYS A 27 20.35 -19.24 35.37
C LYS A 27 19.04 -19.98 35.08
N GLN A 28 17.92 -19.36 35.45
CA GLN A 28 16.60 -19.78 34.99
C GLN A 28 16.66 -19.90 33.48
N VAL A 29 16.43 -21.12 33.00
CA VAL A 29 16.13 -21.37 31.60
C VAL A 29 14.73 -20.82 31.39
N VAL A 30 14.64 -19.54 31.05
CA VAL A 30 13.43 -19.00 30.43
C VAL A 30 13.35 -19.73 29.09
N GLN A 31 12.48 -20.73 29.03
CA GLN A 31 12.08 -21.38 27.78
C GLN A 31 11.45 -20.29 26.92
N MET A 32 12.28 -19.70 26.06
CA MET A 32 11.83 -18.82 25.00
C MET A 32 11.32 -19.77 23.91
N GLU A 33 10.02 -20.05 23.96
CA GLU A 33 9.35 -20.65 22.80
C GLU A 33 9.69 -19.81 21.56
N PRO A 34 9.92 -20.45 20.40
CA PRO A 34 10.24 -19.74 19.18
C PRO A 34 9.00 -18.92 18.81
N GLN A 35 9.08 -17.61 19.03
CA GLN A 35 8.18 -16.63 18.46
C GLN A 35 8.43 -16.62 16.94
N ASP A 36 7.85 -17.56 16.22
CA ASP A 36 7.67 -17.49 14.77
C ASP A 36 6.65 -16.37 14.48
N SER A 37 7.12 -15.12 14.55
CA SER A 37 6.44 -13.96 13.96
C SER A 37 7.37 -13.33 12.94
N ALA A 38 7.60 -14.07 11.86
CA ALA A 38 7.92 -13.47 10.57
C ALA A 38 6.72 -12.60 10.16
N GLY A 39 6.70 -11.34 10.60
CA GLY A 39 5.70 -10.36 10.19
C GLY A 39 5.69 -10.28 8.67
N SER A 40 4.52 -10.47 8.06
CA SER A 40 4.41 -10.46 6.61
C SER A 40 4.83 -9.07 6.09
N ASP A 41 5.65 -8.99 5.03
CA ASP A 41 5.99 -7.72 4.33
C ASP A 41 4.78 -7.12 3.58
N LEU A 42 3.56 -7.62 3.86
CA LEU A 42 2.33 -7.21 3.22
C LEU A 42 1.68 -6.09 4.03
N SER A 43 1.09 -5.12 3.31
CA SER A 43 0.34 -4.07 3.97
C SER A 43 -0.91 -4.63 4.67
N PRO A 44 -1.39 -4.01 5.76
CA PRO A 44 -2.60 -4.48 6.45
C PRO A 44 -3.83 -4.67 5.53
N PRO A 45 -4.11 -3.78 4.55
CA PRO A 45 -5.20 -4.02 3.59
C PRO A 45 -4.98 -5.27 2.72
N THR A 46 -3.73 -5.61 2.43
CA THR A 46 -3.39 -6.82 1.67
C THR A 46 -3.65 -8.07 2.49
N GLU A 47 -3.26 -8.08 3.75
CA GLU A 47 -3.56 -9.18 4.68
C GLU A 47 -5.07 -9.38 4.86
N TRP A 48 -5.82 -8.29 5.05
CA TRP A 48 -7.28 -8.36 5.17
C TRP A 48 -7.93 -8.90 3.90
N LEU A 49 -7.47 -8.47 2.72
CA LEU A 49 -8.03 -8.96 1.45
C LEU A 49 -7.70 -10.44 1.21
N ILE A 50 -6.54 -10.92 1.65
CA ILE A 50 -6.20 -12.36 1.66
C ILE A 50 -7.15 -13.12 2.59
N ALA A 51 -7.44 -12.60 3.79
CA ALA A 51 -8.40 -13.23 4.70
C ALA A 51 -9.82 -13.30 4.10
N VAL A 52 -10.26 -12.24 3.40
CA VAL A 52 -11.54 -12.23 2.68
C VAL A 52 -11.53 -13.25 1.53
N ARG A 53 -10.44 -13.31 0.76
CA ARG A 53 -10.24 -14.25 -0.34
C ARG A 53 -10.36 -15.70 0.12
N ASP A 54 -9.60 -16.06 1.15
CA ASP A 54 -9.41 -17.45 1.55
C ASP A 54 -10.52 -17.96 2.46
N ARG A 55 -11.10 -17.09 3.30
CA ARG A 55 -12.04 -17.49 4.35
C ARG A 55 -13.38 -16.76 4.33
N ARG A 56 -13.61 -15.85 3.36
CA ARG A 56 -14.78 -14.96 3.36
C ARG A 56 -14.95 -14.25 4.72
N ASP A 57 -13.83 -13.82 5.30
CA ASP A 57 -13.79 -13.19 6.63
C ASP A 57 -14.52 -11.83 6.64
N ARG A 58 -15.67 -11.79 7.32
CA ARG A 58 -16.49 -10.58 7.41
C ARG A 58 -15.84 -9.45 8.22
N ALA A 59 -15.05 -9.78 9.24
CA ALA A 59 -14.37 -8.78 10.06
C ALA A 59 -13.22 -8.13 9.27
N ALA A 60 -12.48 -8.93 8.51
CA ALA A 60 -11.48 -8.42 7.57
C ALA A 60 -12.12 -7.54 6.48
N PHE A 61 -13.28 -7.93 5.97
CA PHE A 61 -14.03 -7.11 5.02
C PHE A 61 -14.52 -5.78 5.63
N GLY A 62 -14.97 -5.79 6.89
CA GLY A 62 -15.29 -4.55 7.63
C GLY A 62 -14.11 -3.60 7.68
N ARG A 63 -12.92 -4.10 8.03
CA ARG A 63 -11.68 -3.28 8.03
C ARG A 63 -11.32 -2.75 6.65
N LEU A 64 -11.51 -3.54 5.59
CA LEU A 64 -11.32 -3.07 4.21
C LEU A 64 -12.31 -1.95 3.86
N PHE A 65 -13.57 -2.08 4.28
CA PHE A 65 -14.60 -1.08 4.04
C PHE A 65 -14.24 0.23 4.75
N ASP A 66 -13.95 0.19 6.04
CA ASP A 66 -13.56 1.38 6.82
C ASP A 66 -12.32 2.06 6.25
N TYR A 67 -11.37 1.28 5.74
CA TYR A 67 -10.16 1.80 5.13
C TYR A 67 -10.38 2.42 3.75
N PHE A 68 -11.09 1.73 2.84
CA PHE A 68 -11.21 2.15 1.44
C PHE A 68 -12.40 3.07 1.17
N ALA A 69 -13.54 2.89 1.83
CA ALA A 69 -14.76 3.66 1.55
C ALA A 69 -14.53 5.18 1.60
N PRO A 70 -13.98 5.79 2.68
CA PRO A 70 -13.75 7.24 2.71
C PRO A 70 -12.76 7.71 1.62
N ARG A 71 -11.75 6.89 1.31
CA ARG A 71 -10.75 7.20 0.28
C ARG A 71 -11.32 7.15 -1.13
N LEU A 72 -12.21 6.19 -1.39
CA LEU A 72 -12.94 6.06 -2.66
C LEU A 72 -13.94 7.21 -2.83
N LYS A 73 -14.68 7.57 -1.77
CA LYS A 73 -15.59 8.74 -1.79
C LYS A 73 -14.82 10.02 -2.15
N ALA A 74 -13.70 10.27 -1.46
CA ALA A 74 -12.86 11.43 -1.73
C ALA A 74 -12.31 11.43 -3.17
N MET A 75 -11.94 10.25 -3.70
CA MET A 75 -11.51 10.12 -5.09
C MET A 75 -12.65 10.49 -6.06
N MET A 76 -13.83 9.91 -5.89
CA MET A 76 -14.96 10.07 -6.81
C MET A 76 -15.57 11.47 -6.77
N LEU A 77 -15.59 12.12 -5.61
CA LEU A 77 -16.03 13.51 -5.46
C LEU A 77 -15.12 14.48 -6.23
N ARG A 78 -13.79 14.26 -6.26
CA ARG A 78 -12.85 15.12 -7.00
C ARG A 78 -13.06 15.10 -8.51
N SER A 79 -13.70 14.07 -9.02
CA SER A 79 -14.08 13.93 -10.43
C SER A 79 -15.38 14.63 -10.81
N GLY A 80 -16.07 15.24 -9.85
CA GLY A 80 -17.30 16.00 -10.08
C GLY A 80 -18.58 15.16 -10.13
N LEU A 81 -18.55 13.91 -9.65
CA LEU A 81 -19.77 13.10 -9.53
C LEU A 81 -20.69 13.64 -8.41
N PRO A 82 -22.02 13.63 -8.61
CA PRO A 82 -22.98 13.97 -7.56
C PRO A 82 -22.82 13.06 -6.33
N ARG A 83 -22.98 13.61 -5.12
CA ARG A 83 -22.77 12.87 -3.87
C ARG A 83 -23.59 11.58 -3.76
N ALA A 84 -24.86 11.63 -4.17
CA ALA A 84 -25.74 10.46 -4.16
C ALA A 84 -25.16 9.29 -4.99
N MET A 85 -24.60 9.60 -6.16
CA MET A 85 -23.97 8.61 -7.03
C MET A 85 -22.64 8.11 -6.46
N VAL A 86 -21.87 8.96 -5.78
CA VAL A 86 -20.61 8.55 -5.14
C VAL A 86 -20.87 7.48 -4.09
N ASP A 87 -21.87 7.67 -3.23
CA ASP A 87 -22.17 6.71 -2.17
C ASP A 87 -22.60 5.34 -2.74
N GLU A 88 -23.45 5.34 -3.77
CA GLU A 88 -23.85 4.13 -4.50
C GLU A 88 -22.64 3.45 -5.14
N LEU A 89 -21.79 4.21 -5.84
CA LEU A 89 -20.63 3.68 -6.53
C LEU A 89 -19.60 3.07 -5.57
N VAL A 90 -19.39 3.68 -4.39
CA VAL A 90 -18.51 3.09 -3.36
C VAL A 90 -19.08 1.76 -2.87
N GLN A 91 -20.39 1.66 -2.65
CA GLN A 91 -21.02 0.40 -2.26
C GLN A 91 -20.84 -0.67 -3.34
N GLU A 92 -21.09 -0.35 -4.61
CA GLU A 92 -20.89 -1.27 -5.74
C GLU A 92 -19.44 -1.77 -5.85
N VAL A 93 -18.48 -0.88 -5.63
CA VAL A 93 -17.05 -1.23 -5.65
C VAL A 93 -16.73 -2.19 -4.52
N MET A 94 -17.16 -1.90 -3.30
CA MET A 94 -16.90 -2.77 -2.15
C MET A 94 -17.61 -4.12 -2.29
N LEU A 95 -18.83 -4.16 -2.84
CA LEU A 95 -19.51 -5.40 -3.20
C LEU A 95 -18.73 -6.19 -4.26
N THR A 96 -18.20 -5.52 -5.28
CA THR A 96 -17.35 -6.16 -6.30
C THR A 96 -16.06 -6.72 -5.68
N VAL A 97 -15.44 -5.99 -4.74
CA VAL A 97 -14.27 -6.44 -3.98
C VAL A 97 -14.59 -7.72 -3.22
N TRP A 98 -15.72 -7.76 -2.50
CA TRP A 98 -16.18 -8.96 -1.82
C TRP A 98 -16.36 -10.12 -2.81
N GLN A 99 -17.18 -9.94 -3.85
CA GLN A 99 -17.50 -11.00 -4.81
C GLN A 99 -16.25 -11.59 -5.48
N LYS A 100 -15.34 -10.71 -5.91
CA LYS A 100 -14.14 -11.10 -6.69
C LYS A 100 -12.88 -11.31 -5.83
N ALA A 101 -13.00 -11.36 -4.50
CA ALA A 101 -11.86 -11.51 -3.62
C ALA A 101 -10.99 -12.73 -3.98
N GLU A 102 -11.60 -13.84 -4.40
CA GLU A 102 -10.95 -15.06 -4.91
C GLU A 102 -9.94 -14.81 -6.06
N GLN A 103 -10.11 -13.74 -6.82
CA GLN A 103 -9.25 -13.36 -7.95
C GLN A 103 -8.08 -12.48 -7.53
N PHE A 104 -7.99 -12.12 -6.24
CA PHE A 104 -6.91 -11.32 -5.71
C PHE A 104 -5.63 -12.15 -5.55
N ASP A 105 -4.56 -11.63 -6.16
CA ASP A 105 -3.22 -12.22 -6.09
C ASP A 105 -2.23 -11.16 -5.57
N PRO A 106 -1.74 -11.30 -4.32
CA PRO A 106 -0.79 -10.35 -3.74
C PRO A 106 0.55 -10.32 -4.48
N GLY A 107 0.90 -11.37 -5.24
CA GLY A 107 2.11 -11.41 -6.07
C GLY A 107 1.98 -10.55 -7.34
N ARG A 108 0.76 -10.23 -7.78
CA ARG A 108 0.52 -9.37 -8.96
C ARG A 108 0.34 -7.90 -8.61
N ALA A 109 -0.35 -7.61 -7.51
CA ALA A 109 -0.58 -6.24 -7.07
C ALA A 109 -0.97 -6.18 -5.58
N PRO A 110 -0.61 -5.11 -4.85
CA PRO A 110 -1.12 -4.88 -3.51
C PRO A 110 -2.63 -4.60 -3.54
N ALA A 111 -3.32 -4.87 -2.42
CA ALA A 111 -4.79 -4.71 -2.33
C ALA A 111 -5.27 -3.33 -2.77
N SER A 112 -4.58 -2.25 -2.35
CA SER A 112 -4.94 -0.89 -2.73
C SER A 112 -5.00 -0.71 -4.25
N ALA A 113 -3.97 -1.14 -4.97
CA ALA A 113 -3.94 -1.03 -6.44
C ALA A 113 -5.08 -1.85 -7.09
N TRP A 114 -5.38 -3.02 -6.54
CA TRP A 114 -6.47 -3.87 -7.04
C TRP A 114 -7.85 -3.24 -6.82
N VAL A 115 -8.12 -2.71 -5.63
CA VAL A 115 -9.37 -2.02 -5.26
C VAL A 115 -9.55 -0.74 -6.07
N TYR A 116 -8.53 0.12 -6.16
CA TYR A 116 -8.60 1.36 -6.95
C TYR A 116 -8.82 1.09 -8.43
N ARG A 117 -8.27 -0.01 -8.98
CA ARG A 117 -8.55 -0.42 -10.36
C ARG A 117 -10.02 -0.80 -10.55
N ILE A 118 -10.63 -1.52 -9.60
CA ILE A 118 -12.07 -1.82 -9.66
C ILE A 118 -12.88 -0.53 -9.61
N ALA A 119 -12.55 0.36 -8.67
CA ALA A 119 -13.22 1.64 -8.51
C ALA A 119 -13.16 2.48 -9.78
N ARG A 120 -11.97 2.59 -10.37
CA ARG A 120 -11.74 3.33 -11.60
C ARG A 120 -12.56 2.77 -12.76
N ASN A 121 -12.59 1.45 -12.93
CA ASN A 121 -13.37 0.82 -13.99
C ASN A 121 -14.86 1.16 -13.84
N ARG A 122 -15.41 1.05 -12.62
CA ARG A 122 -16.84 1.36 -12.38
C ARG A 122 -17.16 2.83 -12.58
N GLN A 123 -16.29 3.71 -12.10
CA GLN A 123 -16.43 5.15 -12.31
C GLN A 123 -16.46 5.52 -13.80
N ILE A 124 -15.58 4.94 -14.61
CA ILE A 124 -15.59 5.14 -16.06
C ILE A 124 -16.90 4.64 -16.68
N ASP A 125 -17.39 3.48 -16.24
CA ASP A 125 -18.66 2.93 -16.74
C ASP A 125 -19.84 3.87 -16.46
N VAL A 126 -19.87 4.49 -15.28
CA VAL A 126 -20.88 5.50 -14.90
C VAL A 126 -20.76 6.77 -15.77
N ILE A 127 -19.58 7.37 -15.85
CA ILE A 127 -19.35 8.60 -16.64
C ILE A 127 -19.68 8.37 -18.12
N ARG A 128 -19.42 7.17 -18.65
CA ARG A 128 -19.78 6.82 -20.05
C ARG A 128 -21.28 6.67 -20.26
N ARG A 129 -22.02 6.23 -19.25
CA ARG A 129 -23.49 6.15 -19.30
C ARG A 129 -24.09 7.56 -19.31
N GLU A 130 -23.59 8.47 -18.48
CA GLU A 130 -24.06 9.87 -18.42
C GLU A 130 -23.74 10.68 -19.68
N ARG A 131 -22.61 10.42 -20.35
CA ARG A 131 -22.26 11.10 -21.61
C ARG A 131 -23.09 10.65 -22.81
N ARG A 132 -24.00 9.69 -22.65
CA ARG A 132 -25.02 9.34 -23.63
C ARG A 132 -26.21 10.27 -23.37
N PRO A 133 -26.70 11.05 -24.35
CA PRO A 133 -27.74 12.04 -24.07
C PRO A 133 -29.01 11.31 -23.63
N LEU A 134 -29.36 11.45 -22.36
CA LEU A 134 -30.71 11.25 -21.86
C LEU A 134 -31.33 12.64 -21.60
N PRO A 135 -32.64 12.82 -21.86
CA PRO A 135 -33.33 14.09 -21.61
C PRO A 135 -33.28 14.51 -20.14
N ASP A 136 -33.19 15.83 -19.93
CA ASP A 136 -33.14 16.54 -18.64
C ASP A 136 -34.02 15.95 -17.55
N GLU A 137 -33.44 15.68 -16.37
CA GLU A 137 -34.14 15.81 -15.09
C GLU A 137 -33.13 15.98 -13.93
N LEU A 138 -32.99 17.25 -13.52
CA LEU A 138 -32.72 17.79 -12.17
C LEU A 138 -32.09 16.88 -11.10
N ALA A 139 -30.97 17.32 -10.52
CA ALA A 139 -30.85 17.39 -9.05
C ALA A 139 -29.75 18.38 -8.59
N ARG A 140 -30.21 19.32 -7.77
CA ARG A 140 -29.50 20.38 -7.05
C ARG A 140 -28.48 19.76 -6.07
N ALA A 141 -27.23 20.26 -6.06
CA ALA A 141 -26.23 19.88 -5.07
C ALA A 141 -26.40 20.74 -3.81
N GLU A 142 -26.70 20.11 -2.68
CA GLU A 142 -26.55 20.71 -1.35
C GLU A 142 -25.12 20.44 -0.85
N GLU A 143 -24.45 21.51 -0.41
CA GLU A 143 -23.13 21.50 0.21
C GLU A 143 -23.20 21.10 1.69
N GLY A 144 -22.19 20.36 2.14
CA GLY A 144 -21.86 20.19 3.55
C GLY A 144 -21.59 18.75 3.95
N VAL A 145 -20.32 18.37 4.10
CA VAL A 145 -19.94 17.22 4.92
C VAL A 145 -18.87 17.67 5.91
N GLU A 146 -19.22 17.69 7.20
CA GLU A 146 -18.26 17.57 8.28
C GLU A 146 -17.67 16.15 8.24
N ALA A 147 -16.40 16.06 7.90
CA ALA A 147 -15.61 14.85 8.08
C ALA A 147 -15.14 14.77 9.54
N ASP A 148 -15.11 13.56 10.10
CA ASP A 148 -14.51 13.27 11.41
C ASP A 148 -13.08 13.87 11.47
N ALA A 149 -12.87 14.80 12.41
CA ALA A 149 -11.68 15.66 12.45
C ALA A 149 -10.37 14.86 12.60
N ALA A 150 -10.42 13.72 13.28
CA ALA A 150 -9.26 12.85 13.48
C ALA A 150 -8.86 12.09 12.19
N GLN A 151 -9.84 11.64 11.41
CA GLN A 151 -9.59 10.96 10.12
C GLN A 151 -9.11 11.94 9.05
N THR A 152 -9.59 13.17 9.09
CA THR A 152 -9.19 14.24 8.16
C THR A 152 -7.71 14.58 8.28
N LEU A 153 -7.18 14.65 9.51
CA LEU A 153 -5.78 15.02 9.75
C LEU A 153 -4.79 13.96 9.26
N ALA A 154 -5.08 12.67 9.48
CA ALA A 154 -4.23 11.57 9.03
C ALA A 154 -4.18 11.48 7.49
N LEU A 155 -5.33 11.65 6.84
CA LEU A 155 -5.43 11.69 5.38
C LEU A 155 -4.70 12.89 4.78
N ASP A 156 -4.77 14.06 5.43
CA ASP A 156 -4.06 15.26 4.98
C ASP A 156 -2.53 15.08 5.05
N GLN A 157 -2.02 14.42 6.11
CA GLN A 157 -0.59 14.16 6.23
C GLN A 157 -0.10 13.13 5.19
N GLU A 158 -0.86 12.07 4.93
CA GLU A 158 -0.59 11.12 3.84
C GLU A 158 -0.60 11.81 2.47
N ALA A 159 -1.58 12.68 2.23
CA ALA A 159 -1.71 13.44 0.99
C ALA A 159 -0.53 14.39 0.76
N ARG A 160 -0.07 15.10 1.80
CA ARG A 160 1.11 15.97 1.73
C ARG A 160 2.38 15.20 1.38
N ARG A 161 2.60 14.02 2.00
CA ARG A 161 3.74 13.15 1.70
C ARG A 161 3.70 12.65 0.25
N LEU A 162 2.53 12.21 -0.21
CA LEU A 162 2.34 11.78 -1.60
C LEU A 162 2.59 12.94 -2.58
N ARG A 163 2.12 14.15 -2.28
CA ARG A 163 2.35 15.35 -3.10
C ARG A 163 3.86 15.62 -3.26
N ALA A 164 4.59 15.61 -2.15
CA ALA A 164 6.04 15.82 -2.15
C ALA A 164 6.80 14.74 -2.93
N ALA A 165 6.37 13.48 -2.84
CA ALA A 165 6.95 12.39 -3.63
C ALA A 165 6.63 12.53 -5.14
N LEU A 166 5.41 12.97 -5.48
CA LEU A 166 5.04 13.28 -6.87
C LEU A 166 5.85 14.45 -7.44
N ASP A 167 6.18 15.44 -6.61
CA ASP A 167 7.02 16.60 -7.00
C ASP A 167 8.44 16.20 -7.41
N ARG A 168 8.93 15.04 -6.95
CA ARG A 168 10.29 14.54 -7.22
C ARG A 168 10.36 13.63 -8.45
N LEU A 169 9.22 13.24 -9.03
CA LEU A 169 9.21 12.46 -10.25
C LEU A 169 9.65 13.29 -11.45
N ALA A 170 10.22 12.60 -12.45
CA ALA A 170 10.44 13.22 -13.75
C ALA A 170 9.11 13.78 -14.31
N PRO A 171 9.09 14.99 -14.90
CA PRO A 171 7.86 15.63 -15.36
C PRO A 171 6.99 14.75 -16.26
N GLU A 172 7.61 13.93 -17.10
CA GLU A 172 6.92 13.05 -18.02
C GLU A 172 6.23 11.87 -17.32
N GLN A 173 6.82 11.38 -16.22
CA GLN A 173 6.24 10.32 -15.38
C GLN A 173 5.11 10.90 -14.54
N ARG A 174 5.34 12.06 -13.93
CA ARG A 174 4.34 12.80 -13.16
C ARG A 174 3.10 13.09 -13.99
N MET A 175 3.27 13.66 -15.19
CA MET A 175 2.17 14.01 -16.07
C MET A 175 1.25 12.81 -16.37
N VAL A 176 1.81 11.65 -16.77
CA VAL A 176 0.99 10.49 -17.11
C VAL A 176 0.35 9.84 -15.88
N ILE A 177 1.00 9.90 -14.72
CA ILE A 177 0.44 9.45 -13.44
C ILE A 177 -0.71 10.37 -13.03
N GLU A 178 -0.50 11.69 -13.08
CA GLU A 178 -1.55 12.66 -12.77
C GLU A 178 -2.73 12.51 -13.73
N GLN A 179 -2.52 12.41 -15.03
CA GLN A 179 -3.61 12.19 -15.98
C GLN A 179 -4.34 10.86 -15.76
N SER A 180 -3.64 9.80 -15.38
CA SER A 180 -4.25 8.49 -15.15
C SER A 180 -5.01 8.40 -13.83
N PHE A 181 -4.47 8.99 -12.75
CA PHE A 181 -4.97 8.79 -11.38
C PHE A 181 -5.69 10.03 -10.81
N LEU A 182 -5.38 11.23 -11.27
CA LEU A 182 -6.04 12.49 -10.84
C LEU A 182 -6.98 13.04 -11.93
N GLY A 183 -6.53 13.03 -13.19
CA GLY A 183 -7.30 13.51 -14.34
C GLY A 183 -8.27 12.49 -14.91
N GLU A 184 -8.30 11.30 -14.32
CA GLU A 184 -9.28 10.27 -14.65
C GLU A 184 -9.36 9.95 -16.14
N LEU A 185 -8.20 9.70 -16.74
CA LEU A 185 -8.12 9.27 -18.12
C LEU A 185 -7.69 7.82 -18.20
N THR A 186 -8.32 7.05 -19.08
CA THR A 186 -7.80 5.76 -19.51
C THR A 186 -6.48 5.95 -20.24
N HIS A 187 -5.62 4.93 -20.27
CA HIS A 187 -4.38 5.00 -21.05
C HIS A 187 -4.64 5.33 -22.55
N THR A 188 -5.81 4.92 -23.08
CA THR A 188 -6.24 5.24 -24.43
C THR A 188 -6.60 6.72 -24.59
N GLU A 189 -7.28 7.32 -23.62
CA GLU A 189 -7.60 8.76 -23.60
C GLU A 189 -6.35 9.60 -23.36
N ILE A 190 -5.42 9.14 -22.52
CA ILE A 190 -4.10 9.76 -22.34
C ILE A 190 -3.35 9.77 -23.67
N ARG A 191 -3.34 8.64 -24.40
CA ARG A 191 -2.76 8.58 -25.76
C ARG A 191 -3.41 9.59 -26.69
N GLN A 192 -4.74 9.66 -26.71
CA GLN A 192 -5.47 10.59 -27.57
C GLN A 192 -5.15 12.05 -27.25
N ARG A 193 -5.03 12.42 -25.98
CA ARG A 193 -4.73 13.80 -25.56
C ARG A 193 -3.25 14.17 -25.69
N SER A 194 -2.34 13.25 -25.39
CA SER A 194 -0.89 13.51 -25.34
C SER A 194 -0.16 13.19 -26.65
N GLY A 195 -0.78 12.43 -27.55
CA GLY A 195 -0.14 11.89 -28.76
C GLY A 195 0.91 10.80 -28.48
N LEU A 196 1.15 10.43 -27.22
CA LEU A 196 2.18 9.46 -26.86
C LEU A 196 1.76 8.01 -27.17
N PRO A 197 2.67 7.15 -27.64
CA PRO A 197 2.39 5.72 -27.82
C PRO A 197 1.94 5.05 -26.51
N LEU A 198 1.02 4.08 -26.61
CA LEU A 198 0.47 3.38 -25.44
C LEU A 198 1.56 2.66 -24.62
N GLY A 199 2.58 2.13 -25.29
CA GLY A 199 3.75 1.52 -24.64
C GLY A 199 4.54 2.53 -23.80
N THR A 200 4.72 3.75 -24.31
CA THR A 200 5.38 4.85 -23.61
C THR A 200 4.60 5.26 -22.37
N ILE A 201 3.28 5.39 -22.48
CA ILE A 201 2.40 5.72 -21.34
C ILE A 201 2.51 4.66 -20.25
N LYS A 202 2.36 3.37 -20.61
CA LYS A 202 2.48 2.26 -19.66
C LYS A 202 3.86 2.20 -18.99
N SER A 203 4.93 2.39 -19.76
CA SER A 203 6.30 2.37 -19.24
C SER A 203 6.55 3.52 -18.25
N ARG A 204 6.12 4.75 -18.59
CA ARG A 204 6.25 5.92 -17.71
C ARG A 204 5.44 5.78 -16.42
N ILE A 205 4.21 5.27 -16.50
CA ILE A 205 3.39 4.97 -15.31
C ILE A 205 4.09 3.93 -14.43
N ARG A 206 4.57 2.83 -15.02
CA ARG A 206 5.26 1.76 -14.26
C ARG A 206 6.49 2.31 -13.53
N LEU A 207 7.37 3.03 -14.24
CA LEU A 207 8.61 3.58 -13.67
C LEU A 207 8.33 4.62 -12.59
N GLY A 208 7.36 5.51 -12.80
CA GLY A 208 6.99 6.50 -11.78
C GLY A 208 6.38 5.85 -10.54
N LEU A 209 5.53 4.82 -10.68
CA LEU A 209 4.99 4.07 -9.53
C LEU A 209 6.07 3.30 -8.76
N GLU A 210 7.07 2.73 -9.45
CA GLU A 210 8.23 2.09 -8.81
C GLU A 210 9.03 3.10 -7.98
N ARG A 211 9.24 4.30 -8.51
CA ARG A 211 9.94 5.38 -7.80
C ARG A 211 9.16 5.89 -6.58
N LEU A 212 7.86 6.15 -6.74
CA LEU A 212 6.99 6.55 -5.64
C LEU A 212 7.00 5.50 -4.52
N ARG A 213 6.98 4.22 -4.85
CA ARG A 213 7.09 3.15 -3.86
C ARG A 213 8.40 3.21 -3.08
N HIS A 214 9.52 3.50 -3.75
CA HIS A 214 10.82 3.65 -3.08
C HIS A 214 10.83 4.84 -2.14
N GLU A 215 10.42 6.02 -2.62
CA GLU A 215 10.43 7.25 -1.81
C GLU A 215 9.50 7.15 -0.60
N LEU A 216 8.33 6.54 -0.76
CA LEU A 216 7.37 6.37 0.34
C LEU A 216 7.78 5.26 1.33
N LYS A 217 8.64 4.30 0.94
CA LYS A 217 9.23 3.32 1.86
C LYS A 217 10.32 3.95 2.72
N GLU A 218 11.13 4.87 2.18
CA GLU A 218 12.20 5.55 2.93
C GLU A 218 11.69 6.60 3.92
N LEU A 219 10.41 6.98 3.82
CA LEU A 219 9.75 7.94 4.71
C LEU A 219 9.01 7.28 5.89
N ARG A 220 9.16 5.95 6.08
CA ARG A 220 8.53 5.17 7.15
C ARG A 220 9.47 4.88 8.30
#